data_AF-A0A9E6F249-F1
#
_entry.id   AF-A0A9E6F249-F1
#
_cell.length_a   1.000
_cell.length_b   1.000
_cell.length_c   1.000
_cell.angle_alpha   90.00
_cell.angle_beta   90.00
_cell.angle_gamma   90.00
#
_symmetry.space_group_name_H-M   'P 1'
#
loop_
_entity.id
_entity.type
_entity.pdbx_description
1 polymer ?
#
loop_
_entity_poly.entity_id
_entity_poly.type
_entity_poly.pdbx_seq_one_letter_code
_entity_poly.pdbx_strand_id
1 'polypeptide(L)'
;MKIYGITTIIVAFLTYCLAPLVITQPKWFFMLVVVTILIFTELKESFGAISQKFDKEEFLTLGKFLVIAGVILPIIPDEPFVPYLSITPYKLWLAVVVISSISYLSYLLRKFVFKKSGVLISGILGGLYSSTATTIIMSKKSKDLYYSKNHYAGAIILSTCMMYLRILILLFIFNSALFSTLLLSFVVMIIISALTALFIIRFDTGKQSEEHEIETDKNPLEFKVAILFTFLYVIFTLATWFAITNYGVKGLNVLSLFVGITDIDPFLINLFQGKFAVTTNVLALATMQAIISNNIVKTIYAAFLSGKEVRKSVFLGFSVIIAANIILSFLIYYF
;
A
#
# COMPACT_ATOMS: atom_id res chain seq x y z
N MET A 1 29.19 31.35 -11.62
CA MET A 1 27.87 32.03 -11.51
C MET A 1 27.09 31.32 -10.41
N LYS A 2 26.90 31.91 -9.23
CA LYS A 2 26.06 31.29 -8.18
C LYS A 2 24.62 31.29 -8.69
N ILE A 3 24.07 30.12 -8.98
CA ILE A 3 22.67 29.98 -9.39
C ILE A 3 21.82 30.36 -8.17
N TYR A 4 21.18 31.54 -8.20
CA TYR A 4 20.25 31.94 -7.17
C TYR A 4 19.04 30.99 -7.23
N GLY A 5 18.93 30.08 -6.26
CA GLY A 5 17.78 29.19 -6.15
C GLY A 5 16.49 29.97 -5.91
N ILE A 6 15.36 29.41 -6.34
CA ILE A 6 13.99 29.96 -6.21
C ILE A 6 13.70 30.44 -4.77
N THR A 7 14.22 29.76 -3.75
CA THR A 7 14.10 30.16 -2.34
C THR A 7 14.67 31.55 -2.05
N THR A 8 15.75 31.95 -2.72
CA THR A 8 16.33 33.29 -2.57
C THR A 8 15.43 34.36 -3.16
N ILE A 9 14.78 34.06 -4.29
CA ILE A 9 13.84 34.97 -4.95
C ILE A 9 12.60 35.15 -4.08
N ILE A 10 12.06 34.06 -3.50
CA ILE A 10 10.91 34.09 -2.58
C ILE A 10 11.24 34.89 -1.32
N VAL A 11 12.38 34.64 -0.68
CA VAL A 11 12.81 35.40 0.51
C VAL A 11 12.99 36.89 0.20
N ALA A 12 13.56 37.23 -0.95
CA ALA A 12 13.70 38.62 -1.39
C ALA A 12 12.33 39.30 -1.59
N PHE A 13 11.38 38.61 -2.21
CA PHE A 13 10.02 39.12 -2.42
C PHE A 13 9.27 39.30 -1.09
N LEU A 14 9.36 38.33 -0.18
CA LEU A 14 8.78 38.43 1.17
C LEU A 14 9.39 39.57 1.98
N THR A 15 10.71 39.76 1.88
CA THR A 15 11.42 40.87 2.55
C THR A 15 10.98 42.22 2.01
N TYR A 16 10.78 42.33 0.69
CA TYR A 16 10.24 43.55 0.06
C TYR A 16 8.83 43.89 0.57
N CYS A 17 7.99 42.88 0.80
CA CYS A 17 6.64 43.07 1.33
C CYS A 17 6.58 43.49 2.81
N LEU A 18 7.69 43.45 3.57
CA LEU A 18 7.69 43.81 5.00
C LEU A 18 7.33 45.28 5.25
N ALA A 19 7.82 46.21 4.43
CA ALA A 19 7.59 47.65 4.61
C ALA A 19 6.09 48.04 4.60
N PRO A 20 5.27 47.65 3.60
CA PRO A 20 3.83 47.93 3.63
C PRO A 20 3.10 47.16 4.74
N LEU A 21 3.59 45.99 5.16
CA LEU A 21 3.04 45.18 6.24
C LEU A 21 3.14 45.88 7.61
N VAL A 22 4.26 46.57 7.88
CA VAL A 22 4.47 47.35 9.11
C VAL A 22 3.45 48.49 9.24
N ILE A 23 3.06 49.07 8.11
CA ILE A 23 2.18 50.25 8.08
C ILE A 23 0.71 49.84 8.17
N THR A 24 0.33 48.71 7.58
CA THR A 24 -1.09 48.34 7.37
C THR A 24 -1.63 47.30 8.33
N GLN A 25 -0.77 46.50 8.99
CA GLN A 25 -1.19 45.35 9.78
C GLN A 25 -0.78 45.47 11.26
N PRO A 26 -1.48 44.77 12.17
CA PRO A 26 -1.13 44.78 13.59
C PRO A 26 0.25 44.13 13.85
N LYS A 27 0.96 44.65 14.87
CA LYS A 27 2.36 44.30 15.18
C LYS A 27 2.64 42.81 15.32
N TRP A 28 1.67 42.02 15.81
CA TRP A 28 1.82 40.58 15.98
C TRP A 28 1.95 39.85 14.63
N PHE A 29 1.23 40.29 13.60
CA PHE A 29 1.27 39.69 12.27
C PHE A 29 2.61 39.99 11.56
N PHE A 30 3.11 41.22 11.70
CA PHE A 30 4.46 41.59 11.24
C PHE A 30 5.54 40.71 11.89
N MET A 31 5.50 40.55 13.22
CA MET A 31 6.46 39.70 13.93
C MET A 31 6.39 38.23 13.47
N LEU A 32 5.19 37.70 13.24
CA LEU A 32 5.01 36.35 12.70
C LEU A 32 5.67 36.20 11.32
N VAL A 33 5.47 37.15 10.42
CA VAL A 33 6.07 37.13 9.07
C VAL A 33 7.59 37.23 9.14
N VAL A 34 8.15 38.11 9.96
CA VAL A 34 9.61 38.22 10.15
C VAL A 34 10.21 36.93 10.71
N VAL A 35 9.61 36.37 11.76
CA VAL A 35 10.05 35.09 12.35
C VAL A 35 9.96 33.97 11.30
N THR A 36 8.89 33.94 10.50
CA THR A 36 8.73 32.97 9.42
C THR A 36 9.84 33.11 8.38
N ILE A 37 10.15 34.32 7.91
CA ILE A 37 11.23 34.57 6.95
C ILE A 37 12.59 34.14 7.52
N LEU A 38 12.85 34.43 8.80
CA LEU A 38 14.07 34.00 9.50
C LEU A 38 14.19 32.48 9.53
N ILE A 39 13.14 31.77 9.96
CA ILE A 39 13.10 30.30 9.97
C ILE A 39 13.32 29.74 8.56
N PHE A 40 12.64 30.27 7.53
CA PHE A 40 12.82 29.82 6.16
C PHE A 40 14.23 30.07 5.61
N THR A 41 14.87 31.17 6.02
CA THR A 41 16.23 31.52 5.60
C THR A 41 17.25 30.59 6.22
N GLU A 42 17.12 30.27 7.52
CA GLU A 42 17.96 29.27 8.21
C GLU A 42 17.77 27.86 7.64
N LEU A 43 16.53 27.46 7.38
CA LEU A 43 16.22 26.16 6.80
C LEU A 43 16.71 26.00 5.35
N LYS A 44 17.15 27.07 4.68
CA LYS A 44 17.59 27.04 3.28
C LYS A 44 18.74 26.05 3.05
N GLU A 45 19.70 25.97 3.97
CA GLU A 45 20.80 25.00 3.86
C GLU A 45 20.31 23.57 4.05
N SER A 46 19.38 23.34 4.99
CA SER A 46 18.73 22.04 5.17
C SER A 46 17.90 21.63 3.95
N PHE A 47 17.16 22.56 3.34
CA PHE A 47 16.43 22.31 2.08
C PHE A 47 17.38 22.03 0.92
N GLY A 48 18.53 22.70 0.86
CA GLY A 48 19.59 22.42 -0.12
C GLY A 48 20.14 21.00 0.04
N ALA A 49 20.47 20.61 1.28
CA ALA A 49 20.97 19.27 1.60
C ALA A 49 19.93 18.16 1.34
N ILE A 50 18.65 18.43 1.60
CA ILE A 50 17.53 17.53 1.27
C ILE A 50 17.35 17.45 -0.25
N SER A 51 17.38 18.57 -0.95
CA SER A 51 17.26 18.61 -2.41
C SER A 51 18.40 17.87 -3.11
N GLN A 52 19.61 17.85 -2.54
CA GLN A 52 20.72 17.06 -3.06
C GLN A 52 20.55 15.54 -2.86
N LYS A 53 19.72 15.12 -1.90
CA LYS A 53 19.37 13.70 -1.72
C LYS A 53 18.28 13.24 -2.70
N PHE A 54 17.50 14.16 -3.25
CA PHE A 54 16.45 13.89 -4.25
C PHE A 54 17.01 14.01 -5.65
N ASP A 55 17.07 12.89 -6.37
CA ASP A 55 17.46 12.90 -7.78
C ASP A 55 16.38 13.59 -8.65
N LYS A 56 16.74 14.04 -9.86
CA LYS A 56 15.81 14.68 -10.80
C LYS A 56 14.60 13.80 -11.11
N GLU A 57 14.80 12.48 -11.18
CA GLU A 57 13.73 11.51 -11.40
C GLU A 57 12.72 11.46 -10.24
N GLU A 58 13.15 11.71 -9.00
CA GLU A 58 12.25 11.74 -7.84
C GLU A 58 11.33 12.93 -7.88
N PHE A 59 11.84 14.11 -8.22
CA PHE A 59 11.00 15.31 -8.40
C PHE A 59 9.95 15.10 -9.48
N LEU A 60 10.33 14.44 -10.58
CA LEU A 60 9.41 14.14 -11.67
C LEU A 60 8.34 13.13 -11.22
N THR A 61 8.73 12.14 -10.42
CA THR A 61 7.84 11.14 -9.84
C THR A 61 6.84 11.75 -8.86
N LEU A 62 7.33 12.58 -7.93
CA LEU A 62 6.49 13.32 -7.00
C LEU A 62 5.54 14.27 -7.73
N GLY A 63 6.04 14.98 -8.76
CA GLY A 63 5.23 15.83 -9.63
C GLY A 63 4.10 15.06 -10.32
N LYS A 64 4.39 13.89 -10.89
CA LYS A 64 3.38 12.99 -11.49
C LYS A 64 2.32 12.59 -10.46
N PHE A 65 2.73 12.20 -9.26
CA PHE A 65 1.80 11.85 -8.19
C PHE A 65 0.90 13.04 -7.78
N LEU A 66 1.47 14.23 -7.62
CA LEU A 66 0.71 15.45 -7.31
C LEU A 66 -0.27 15.83 -8.43
N VAL A 67 0.08 15.60 -9.69
CA VAL A 67 -0.87 15.78 -10.79
C VAL A 67 -2.03 14.77 -10.69
N ILE A 68 -1.73 13.48 -10.46
CA ILE A 68 -2.75 12.43 -10.34
C ILE A 68 -3.69 12.69 -9.15
N ALA A 69 -3.15 13.09 -8.00
CA ALA A 69 -3.91 13.27 -6.76
C ALA A 69 -4.52 14.67 -6.58
N GLY A 70 -3.79 15.72 -6.94
CA GLY A 70 -4.17 17.11 -6.66
C GLY A 70 -4.81 17.84 -7.84
N VAL A 71 -4.56 17.39 -9.08
CA VAL A 71 -5.13 18.02 -10.28
C VAL A 71 -6.21 17.15 -10.91
N ILE A 72 -5.91 15.87 -11.17
CA ILE A 72 -6.85 14.99 -11.88
C ILE A 72 -8.02 14.60 -10.98
N LEU A 73 -7.77 14.15 -9.74
CA LEU A 73 -8.83 13.67 -8.84
C LEU A 73 -9.97 14.70 -8.64
N PRO A 74 -9.71 15.99 -8.35
CA PRO A 74 -10.79 16.96 -8.15
C PRO A 74 -11.58 17.30 -9.42
N ILE A 75 -11.01 17.08 -10.60
CA ILE A 75 -11.66 17.36 -11.89
C ILE A 75 -12.62 16.24 -12.28
N ILE A 76 -12.41 15.03 -11.77
CA ILE A 76 -13.19 13.85 -12.16
C ILE A 76 -14.59 13.94 -11.54
N PRO A 77 -15.66 13.77 -12.36
CA PRO A 77 -17.03 13.85 -11.88
C PRO A 77 -17.37 12.72 -10.90
N ASP A 78 -18.12 13.05 -9.85
CA ASP A 78 -18.69 12.10 -8.90
C ASP A 78 -20.11 11.68 -9.29
N GLU A 79 -20.32 11.44 -10.59
CA GLU A 79 -21.57 10.94 -11.14
C GLU A 79 -21.43 9.47 -11.55
N PRO A 80 -22.45 8.62 -11.31
CA PRO A 80 -22.36 7.21 -11.64
C PRO A 80 -22.27 7.04 -13.16
N PHE A 81 -21.24 6.31 -13.62
CA PHE A 81 -21.05 6.05 -15.06
C PHE A 81 -22.18 5.18 -15.63
N VAL A 82 -22.78 4.34 -14.77
CA VAL A 82 -23.85 3.41 -15.13
C VAL A 82 -24.93 3.49 -14.04
N PRO A 83 -26.21 3.79 -14.36
CA PRO A 83 -27.25 4.07 -13.36
C PRO A 83 -27.47 2.96 -12.32
N TYR A 84 -27.21 1.71 -12.68
CA TYR A 84 -27.36 0.53 -11.81
C TYR A 84 -26.06 0.12 -11.09
N LEU A 85 -24.92 0.74 -11.39
CA LEU A 85 -23.67 0.57 -10.65
C LEU A 85 -23.40 1.84 -9.85
N SER A 86 -23.33 1.74 -8.52
CA SER A 86 -23.07 2.89 -7.63
C SER A 86 -21.61 3.42 -7.68
N ILE A 87 -20.95 3.25 -8.82
CA ILE A 87 -19.54 3.54 -9.04
C ILE A 87 -19.41 4.77 -9.91
N THR A 88 -18.70 5.74 -9.36
CA THR A 88 -18.38 7.00 -9.99
C THR A 88 -16.92 6.97 -10.44
N PRO A 89 -16.57 7.65 -11.55
CA PRO A 89 -15.18 7.83 -11.95
C PRO A 89 -14.32 8.39 -10.82
N TYR A 90 -14.89 9.29 -10.00
CA TYR A 90 -14.23 9.86 -8.83
C TYR A 90 -13.79 8.78 -7.83
N LYS A 91 -14.71 7.88 -7.42
CA LYS A 91 -14.42 6.76 -6.50
C LYS A 91 -13.36 5.80 -7.04
N LEU A 92 -13.40 5.52 -8.33
CA LEU A 92 -12.40 4.70 -8.98
C LEU A 92 -11.02 5.37 -8.89
N TRP A 93 -10.95 6.65 -9.26
CA TRP A 93 -9.68 7.39 -9.25
C TRP A 93 -9.16 7.60 -7.82
N LEU A 94 -10.05 7.80 -6.86
CA LEU A 94 -9.70 7.89 -5.44
C LEU A 94 -9.02 6.60 -4.95
N ALA A 95 -9.50 5.43 -5.38
CA ALA A 95 -8.83 4.15 -5.11
C ALA A 95 -7.40 4.11 -5.66
N VAL A 96 -7.21 4.54 -6.91
CA VAL A 96 -5.89 4.62 -7.55
C VAL A 96 -4.96 5.54 -6.77
N VAL A 97 -5.45 6.72 -6.37
CA VAL A 97 -4.67 7.70 -5.58
C VAL A 97 -4.25 7.11 -4.24
N VAL A 98 -5.17 6.49 -3.50
CA VAL A 98 -4.88 5.93 -2.16
C VAL A 98 -3.83 4.81 -2.24
N ILE A 99 -4.00 3.85 -3.17
CA ILE A 99 -3.04 2.75 -3.32
C ILE A 99 -1.68 3.26 -3.79
N SER A 100 -1.68 4.19 -4.74
CA SER A 100 -0.45 4.84 -5.24
C SER A 100 0.26 5.60 -4.12
N SER A 101 -0.48 6.23 -3.22
CA SER A 101 0.07 6.94 -2.05
C SER A 101 0.79 5.98 -1.11
N ILE A 102 0.15 4.86 -0.74
CA ILE A 102 0.74 3.83 0.13
C ILE A 102 1.98 3.22 -0.53
N SER A 103 1.88 2.94 -1.82
CA SER A 103 2.94 2.38 -2.65
C SER A 103 4.16 3.31 -2.75
N TYR A 104 3.91 4.59 -3.04
CA TYR A 104 4.95 5.60 -3.16
C TYR A 104 5.60 5.88 -1.80
N LEU A 105 4.81 5.95 -0.73
CA LEU A 105 5.34 6.11 0.63
C LEU A 105 6.27 4.95 1.00
N SER A 106 5.90 3.71 0.67
CA SER A 106 6.76 2.55 0.91
C SER A 106 8.09 2.63 0.14
N TYR A 107 8.04 3.07 -1.12
CA TYR A 107 9.24 3.30 -1.94
C TYR A 107 10.13 4.41 -1.36
N LEU A 108 9.54 5.54 -0.96
CA LEU A 108 10.26 6.64 -0.31
C LEU A 108 10.92 6.19 1.00
N LEU A 109 10.20 5.45 1.84
CA LEU A 109 10.74 4.90 3.08
C LEU A 109 11.95 4.00 2.80
N ARG A 110 11.88 3.15 1.77
CA ARG A 110 13.02 2.31 1.38
C ARG A 110 14.20 3.14 0.91
N LYS A 111 13.97 4.10 0.01
CA LYS A 111 15.03 4.89 -0.61
C LYS A 111 15.69 5.89 0.35
N PHE A 112 14.94 6.48 1.28
CA PHE A 112 15.43 7.56 2.12
C PHE A 112 15.70 7.15 3.57
N VAL A 113 14.89 6.25 4.15
CA VAL A 113 15.01 5.83 5.56
C VAL A 113 15.79 4.53 5.68
N PHE A 114 15.50 3.55 4.82
CA PHE A 114 16.06 2.20 4.90
C PHE A 114 16.96 1.84 3.71
N LYS A 115 17.96 2.68 3.40
CA LYS A 115 18.87 2.47 2.26
C LYS A 115 19.51 1.08 2.26
N LYS A 116 20.10 0.68 3.39
CA LYS A 116 20.67 -0.65 3.61
C LYS A 116 19.66 -1.63 4.20
N SER A 117 18.51 -1.79 3.53
CA SER A 117 17.47 -2.69 4.02
C SER A 117 17.83 -4.15 3.76
N GLY A 118 18.03 -4.93 4.83
CA GLY A 118 18.08 -6.40 4.74
C GLY A 118 16.76 -7.00 4.20
N VAL A 119 16.75 -8.31 3.96
CA VAL A 119 15.61 -9.03 3.34
C VAL A 119 14.28 -8.79 4.06
N LEU A 120 14.30 -8.71 5.38
CA LEU A 120 13.09 -8.53 6.19
C LEU A 120 12.44 -7.17 5.95
N ILE A 121 13.23 -6.10 5.98
CA ILE A 121 12.74 -4.73 5.71
C ILE A 121 12.28 -4.62 4.25
N SER A 122 13.01 -5.26 3.33
CA SER A 122 12.59 -5.36 1.92
C SER A 122 11.26 -6.10 1.77
N GLY A 123 11.01 -7.13 2.59
CA GLY A 123 9.74 -7.86 2.64
C GLY A 123 8.59 -7.00 3.18
N ILE A 124 8.82 -6.22 4.24
CA ILE A 124 7.84 -5.30 4.82
C ILE A 124 7.47 -4.20 3.82
N LEU A 125 8.46 -3.46 3.33
CA LEU A 125 8.24 -2.35 2.40
C LEU A 125 7.70 -2.86 1.05
N GLY A 126 8.23 -3.99 0.56
CA GLY A 126 7.68 -4.66 -0.61
C GLY A 126 6.22 -5.09 -0.40
N GLY A 127 5.88 -5.60 0.78
CA GLY A 127 4.51 -6.03 1.11
C GLY A 127 3.50 -4.90 1.13
N LEU A 128 3.89 -3.72 1.59
CA LEU A 128 3.08 -2.49 1.50
C LEU A 128 2.78 -2.12 0.05
N TYR A 129 3.76 -2.26 -0.84
CA TYR A 129 3.59 -2.00 -2.27
C TYR A 129 2.74 -3.08 -2.96
N SER A 130 3.21 -4.33 -2.91
CA SER A 130 2.49 -5.49 -3.44
C SER A 130 3.03 -6.75 -2.77
N SER A 131 2.19 -7.34 -1.93
CA SER A 131 2.55 -8.56 -1.23
C SER A 131 2.74 -9.76 -2.16
N THR A 132 2.02 -9.80 -3.28
CA THR A 132 2.15 -10.86 -4.31
C THR A 132 3.47 -10.71 -5.08
N ALA A 133 3.78 -9.51 -5.56
CA ALA A 133 5.07 -9.25 -6.23
C ALA A 133 6.24 -9.55 -5.28
N THR A 134 6.14 -9.12 -4.03
CA THR A 134 7.18 -9.37 -3.01
C THR A 134 7.33 -10.85 -2.70
N THR A 135 6.22 -11.60 -2.62
CA THR A 135 6.27 -13.06 -2.46
C THR A 135 7.03 -13.71 -3.61
N ILE A 136 6.74 -13.34 -4.85
CA ILE A 136 7.40 -13.87 -6.05
C ILE A 136 8.89 -13.49 -6.08
N ILE A 137 9.23 -12.23 -5.84
CA ILE A 137 10.61 -11.72 -5.89
C ILE A 137 11.45 -12.38 -4.79
N MET A 138 10.95 -12.40 -3.55
CA MET A 138 11.65 -13.02 -2.42
C MET A 138 11.77 -14.53 -2.61
N SER A 139 10.75 -15.19 -3.16
CA SER A 139 10.82 -16.62 -3.49
C SER A 139 11.92 -16.89 -4.52
N LYS A 140 11.97 -16.11 -5.61
CA LYS A 140 13.03 -16.29 -6.63
C LYS A 140 14.43 -16.06 -6.05
N LYS A 141 14.64 -14.95 -5.34
CA LYS A 141 15.95 -14.61 -4.71
C LYS A 141 16.37 -15.62 -3.64
N SER A 142 15.42 -16.32 -3.02
CA SER A 142 15.73 -17.35 -2.03
C SER A 142 16.50 -18.56 -2.58
N LYS A 143 16.54 -18.74 -3.92
CA LYS A 143 17.35 -19.80 -4.56
C LYS A 143 18.85 -19.54 -4.46
N ASP A 144 19.24 -18.27 -4.44
CA ASP A 144 20.65 -17.87 -4.47
C ASP A 144 21.27 -17.93 -3.06
N LEU A 145 20.45 -18.18 -2.02
CA LEU A 145 20.86 -18.37 -0.61
C LEU A 145 21.79 -17.27 -0.04
N TYR A 146 21.75 -16.06 -0.60
CA TYR A 146 22.49 -14.90 -0.05
C TYR A 146 22.15 -14.60 1.40
N TYR A 147 20.94 -14.96 1.84
CA TYR A 147 20.50 -14.88 3.23
C TYR A 147 19.94 -16.24 3.63
N SER A 148 19.83 -16.46 4.95
CA SER A 148 19.29 -17.71 5.45
C SER A 148 17.86 -17.96 4.93
N LYS A 149 17.53 -19.25 4.81
CA LYS A 149 16.20 -19.69 4.38
C LYS A 149 15.07 -19.10 5.24
N ASN A 150 15.31 -18.91 6.53
CA ASN A 150 14.32 -18.41 7.48
C ASN A 150 14.13 -16.90 7.34
N HIS A 151 15.15 -16.13 6.94
CA HIS A 151 14.99 -14.70 6.63
C HIS A 151 14.13 -14.49 5.38
N TYR A 152 14.32 -15.28 4.32
CA TYR A 152 13.46 -15.22 3.14
C TYR A 152 12.02 -15.64 3.46
N ALA A 153 11.84 -16.73 4.22
CA ALA A 153 10.51 -17.16 4.65
C ALA A 153 9.82 -16.11 5.52
N GLY A 154 10.54 -15.56 6.51
CA GLY A 154 10.07 -14.47 7.36
C GLY A 154 9.68 -13.23 6.57
N ALA A 155 10.48 -12.83 5.59
CA ALA A 155 10.18 -11.68 4.71
C ALA A 155 8.91 -11.89 3.87
N ILE A 156 8.68 -13.11 3.35
CA ILE A 156 7.45 -13.45 2.62
C ILE A 156 6.22 -13.37 3.53
N ILE A 157 6.33 -13.86 4.77
CA ILE A 157 5.24 -13.79 5.74
C ILE A 157 4.98 -12.35 6.21
N LEU A 158 6.03 -11.57 6.49
CA LEU A 158 5.92 -10.15 6.84
C LEU A 158 5.30 -9.33 5.71
N SER A 159 5.61 -9.66 4.45
CA SER A 159 4.96 -9.06 3.29
C SER A 159 3.44 -9.25 3.31
N THR A 160 2.97 -10.42 3.77
CA THR A 160 1.53 -10.70 3.93
C THR A 160 0.94 -9.97 5.15
N CYS A 161 1.70 -9.81 6.23
CA CYS A 161 1.31 -8.94 7.35
C CYS A 161 1.02 -7.50 6.89
N MET A 162 1.90 -6.93 6.05
CA MET A 162 1.71 -5.59 5.52
C MET A 162 0.52 -5.46 4.57
N MET A 163 0.13 -6.53 3.88
CA MET A 163 -1.13 -6.58 3.12
C MET A 163 -2.35 -6.40 4.04
N TYR A 164 -2.39 -7.05 5.21
CA TYR A 164 -3.49 -6.89 6.16
C TYR A 164 -3.58 -5.47 6.69
N LEU A 165 -2.43 -4.87 7.04
CA LEU A 165 -2.37 -3.47 7.45
C LEU A 165 -2.89 -2.54 6.33
N ARG A 166 -2.47 -2.77 5.09
CA ARG A 166 -2.94 -2.00 3.93
C ARG A 166 -4.44 -2.12 3.74
N ILE A 167 -5.00 -3.33 3.77
CA ILE A 167 -6.45 -3.54 3.63
C ILE A 167 -7.21 -2.88 4.78
N LEU A 168 -6.69 -2.89 6.00
CA LEU A 168 -7.29 -2.21 7.14
C LEU A 168 -7.35 -0.68 6.94
N ILE A 169 -6.29 -0.08 6.38
CA ILE A 169 -6.27 1.34 6.00
C ILE A 169 -7.33 1.61 4.92
N LEU A 170 -7.44 0.75 3.91
CA LEU A 170 -8.46 0.89 2.86
C LEU A 170 -9.88 0.79 3.44
N LEU A 171 -10.14 -0.14 4.34
CA LEU A 171 -11.43 -0.25 5.04
C LEU A 171 -11.77 1.03 5.80
N PHE A 172 -10.80 1.58 6.54
CA PHE A 172 -10.99 2.83 7.28
C PHE A 172 -11.38 4.00 6.37
N ILE A 173 -10.76 4.10 5.19
CA ILE A 173 -11.02 5.20 4.23
C ILE A 173 -12.36 5.01 3.50
N PHE A 174 -12.66 3.79 3.04
CA PHE A 174 -13.75 3.55 2.10
C PHE A 174 -15.06 3.08 2.76
N ASN A 175 -15.01 2.42 3.92
CA ASN A 175 -16.20 1.87 4.55
C ASN A 175 -16.04 1.68 6.07
N SER A 176 -16.45 2.69 6.84
CA SER A 176 -16.37 2.68 8.31
C SER A 176 -17.21 1.58 8.98
N ALA A 177 -18.29 1.12 8.35
CA ALA A 177 -19.14 0.05 8.89
C ALA A 177 -18.42 -1.30 8.78
N LEU A 178 -17.91 -1.65 7.59
CA LEU A 178 -17.10 -2.84 7.38
C LEU A 178 -15.81 -2.81 8.21
N PHE A 179 -15.19 -1.64 8.35
CA PHE A 179 -14.02 -1.46 9.20
C PHE A 179 -14.29 -1.92 10.64
N SER A 180 -15.40 -1.50 11.24
CA SER A 180 -15.74 -1.86 12.62
C SER A 180 -15.98 -3.36 12.79
N THR A 181 -16.62 -4.00 11.80
CA THR A 181 -16.84 -5.46 11.79
C THR A 181 -15.54 -6.25 11.63
N LEU A 182 -14.63 -5.79 10.77
CA LEU A 182 -13.41 -6.51 10.41
C LEU A 182 -12.18 -6.14 11.26
N LEU A 183 -12.24 -5.05 12.03
CA LEU A 183 -11.12 -4.52 12.81
C LEU A 183 -10.44 -5.63 13.63
N LEU A 184 -11.23 -6.33 14.46
CA LEU A 184 -10.72 -7.36 15.35
C LEU A 184 -10.04 -8.49 14.56
N SER A 185 -10.69 -8.97 13.51
CA SER A 185 -10.16 -10.04 12.64
C SER A 185 -8.84 -9.64 11.99
N PHE A 186 -8.73 -8.42 11.46
CA PHE A 186 -7.49 -7.95 10.84
C PHE A 186 -6.36 -7.73 11.86
N VAL A 187 -6.67 -7.20 13.04
CA VAL A 187 -5.67 -7.04 14.12
C VAL A 187 -5.13 -8.41 14.54
N VAL A 188 -6.00 -9.40 14.73
CA VAL A 188 -5.58 -10.78 15.03
C VAL A 188 -4.72 -11.35 13.91
N MET A 189 -5.08 -11.15 12.64
CA MET A 189 -4.30 -11.62 11.49
C MET A 189 -2.92 -10.94 11.38
N ILE A 190 -2.82 -9.64 11.67
CA ILE A 190 -1.55 -8.90 11.74
C ILE A 190 -0.66 -9.49 12.84
N ILE A 191 -1.21 -9.71 14.03
CA ILE A 191 -0.47 -10.29 15.15
C ILE A 191 0.00 -11.70 14.81
N ILE A 192 -0.88 -12.57 14.32
CA ILE A 192 -0.55 -13.97 13.98
C ILE A 192 0.53 -14.01 12.89
N SER A 193 0.40 -13.21 11.84
CA SER A 193 1.41 -13.18 10.76
C SER A 193 2.75 -12.63 11.24
N ALA A 194 2.76 -11.58 12.07
CA ALA A 194 3.97 -11.05 12.68
C ALA A 194 4.64 -12.08 13.61
N LEU A 195 3.88 -12.72 14.50
CA LEU A 195 4.39 -13.76 15.39
C LEU A 195 4.92 -14.98 14.62
N THR A 196 4.22 -15.39 13.57
CA THR A 196 4.65 -16.50 12.70
C THR A 196 5.97 -16.17 12.02
N ALA A 197 6.12 -14.95 11.48
CA ALA A 197 7.38 -14.52 10.90
C ALA A 197 8.51 -14.47 11.94
N LEU A 198 8.26 -13.87 13.10
CA LEU A 198 9.24 -13.80 14.19
C LEU A 198 9.67 -15.17 14.68
N PHE A 199 8.73 -16.12 14.80
CA PHE A 199 9.01 -17.50 15.15
C PHE A 199 9.93 -18.14 14.10
N ILE A 200 9.59 -18.07 12.82
CA ILE A 200 10.43 -18.61 11.72
C ILE A 200 11.85 -18.03 11.77
N ILE A 201 11.99 -16.72 11.97
CA ILE A 201 13.29 -16.04 12.03
C ILE A 201 14.08 -16.46 13.28
N ARG A 202 13.42 -16.67 14.42
CA ARG A 202 14.10 -17.01 15.68
C ARG A 202 14.69 -18.43 15.69
N PHE A 203 14.17 -19.35 14.88
CA PHE A 203 14.76 -20.67 14.66
C PHE A 203 15.85 -20.68 13.59
N ASP A 204 16.34 -19.51 13.18
CA ASP A 204 17.46 -19.42 12.27
C ASP A 204 18.79 -19.69 12.98
N THR A 205 19.47 -20.74 12.51
CA THR A 205 20.81 -21.13 12.97
C THR A 205 21.90 -20.69 11.98
N GLY A 206 21.54 -19.99 10.89
CA GLY A 206 22.47 -19.50 9.88
C GLY A 206 23.24 -18.25 10.31
N LYS A 207 24.49 -18.11 9.87
CA LYS A 207 25.27 -16.86 10.01
C LYS A 207 24.63 -15.75 9.17
N GLN A 208 24.52 -14.55 9.75
CA GLN A 208 24.20 -13.34 9.00
C GLN A 208 25.29 -13.11 7.95
N SER A 209 24.93 -13.24 6.67
CA SER A 209 25.73 -12.75 5.55
C SER A 209 25.58 -11.23 5.43
N GLU A 210 26.61 -10.59 4.91
CA GLU A 210 26.67 -9.14 4.68
C GLU A 210 25.41 -8.61 3.96
N GLU A 211 24.99 -7.40 4.33
CA GLU A 211 23.83 -6.70 3.79
C GLU A 211 23.96 -6.50 2.28
N HIS A 212 23.49 -7.47 1.49
CA HIS A 212 23.29 -7.27 0.07
C HIS A 212 22.01 -6.46 -0.16
N GLU A 213 22.16 -5.28 -0.76
CA GLU A 213 21.05 -4.50 -1.27
C GLU A 213 20.27 -5.34 -2.28
N ILE A 214 19.04 -5.70 -1.92
CA ILE A 214 18.09 -6.23 -2.87
C ILE A 214 17.70 -5.04 -3.74
N GLU A 215 18.27 -4.90 -4.94
CA GLU A 215 17.74 -3.97 -5.92
C GLU A 215 16.34 -4.46 -6.34
N THR A 216 15.34 -3.59 -6.17
CA THR A 216 14.11 -3.64 -6.96
C THR A 216 13.86 -2.24 -7.46
N ASP A 217 14.34 -2.01 -8.68
CA ASP A 217 14.66 -0.70 -9.22
C ASP A 217 13.54 -0.14 -10.10
N LYS A 218 12.28 -0.39 -9.71
CA LYS A 218 11.13 0.13 -10.44
C LYS A 218 10.32 1.07 -9.58
N ASN A 219 10.19 2.29 -10.11
CA ASN A 219 9.33 3.32 -9.58
C ASN A 219 7.88 2.79 -9.48
N PRO A 220 7.26 2.77 -8.29
CA PRO A 220 5.93 2.22 -8.10
C PRO A 220 4.83 3.04 -8.79
N LEU A 221 5.09 4.30 -9.15
CA LEU A 221 4.15 5.21 -9.82
C LEU A 221 4.20 5.07 -11.35
N GLU A 222 4.33 3.84 -11.85
CA GLU A 222 4.15 3.60 -13.27
C GLU A 222 2.68 3.83 -13.64
N PHE A 223 2.42 4.80 -14.51
CA PHE A 223 1.10 5.07 -15.09
C PHE A 223 0.44 3.79 -15.66
N LYS A 224 1.26 2.84 -16.14
CA LYS A 224 0.85 1.51 -16.59
C LYS A 224 0.17 0.68 -15.49
N VAL A 225 0.69 0.72 -14.25
CA VAL A 225 0.12 -0.01 -13.11
C VAL A 225 -1.22 0.60 -12.72
N ALA A 226 -1.33 1.92 -12.72
CA ALA A 226 -2.59 2.62 -12.45
C ALA A 226 -3.68 2.30 -13.49
N ILE A 227 -3.32 2.22 -14.79
CA ILE A 227 -4.24 1.79 -15.85
C ILE A 227 -4.67 0.33 -15.64
N LEU A 228 -3.72 -0.58 -15.39
CA LEU A 228 -4.03 -1.98 -15.15
C LEU A 228 -4.98 -2.14 -13.94
N PHE A 229 -4.71 -1.40 -12.86
CA PHE A 229 -5.56 -1.37 -11.69
C PHE A 229 -6.97 -0.88 -12.02
N THR A 230 -7.08 0.24 -12.73
CA THR A 230 -8.37 0.81 -13.19
C THR A 230 -9.15 -0.20 -14.02
N PHE A 231 -8.48 -0.87 -14.95
CA PHE A 231 -9.07 -1.89 -15.79
C PHE A 231 -9.58 -3.10 -14.98
N LEU A 232 -8.75 -3.63 -14.08
CA LEU A 232 -9.15 -4.74 -13.18
C LEU A 232 -10.31 -4.34 -12.28
N TYR A 233 -10.32 -3.11 -11.77
CA TYR A 233 -11.41 -2.59 -10.94
C TYR A 233 -12.73 -2.58 -11.71
N VAL A 234 -12.75 -2.11 -12.96
CA VAL A 234 -13.95 -2.12 -13.82
C VAL A 234 -14.40 -3.57 -14.11
N ILE A 235 -13.47 -4.48 -14.39
CA ILE A 235 -13.81 -5.89 -14.60
C ILE A 235 -14.45 -6.49 -13.35
N PHE A 236 -13.83 -6.31 -12.18
CA PHE A 236 -14.36 -6.86 -10.93
C PHE A 236 -15.67 -6.20 -10.52
N THR A 237 -15.86 -4.93 -10.83
CA THR A 237 -17.14 -4.24 -10.69
C THR A 237 -18.24 -4.98 -11.46
N LEU A 238 -18.03 -5.19 -12.77
CA LEU A 238 -19.00 -5.84 -13.64
C LEU A 238 -19.23 -7.28 -13.22
N ALA A 239 -18.16 -8.01 -12.88
CA ALA A 239 -18.24 -9.39 -12.40
C ALA A 239 -19.00 -9.49 -11.07
N THR A 240 -18.77 -8.57 -10.14
CA THR A 240 -19.44 -8.53 -8.83
C THR A 240 -20.93 -8.23 -9.01
N TRP A 241 -21.26 -7.23 -9.83
CA TRP A 241 -22.65 -6.91 -10.14
C TRP A 241 -23.37 -8.09 -10.82
N PHE A 242 -22.73 -8.72 -11.80
CA PHE A 242 -23.27 -9.89 -12.49
C PHE A 242 -23.48 -11.08 -11.54
N ALA A 243 -22.50 -11.34 -10.66
CA ALA A 243 -22.55 -12.43 -9.69
C ALA A 243 -23.67 -12.22 -8.67
N ILE A 244 -23.82 -11.00 -8.14
CA ILE A 244 -24.87 -10.67 -7.15
C ILE A 244 -26.25 -10.68 -7.80
N THR A 245 -26.40 -10.12 -9.00
CA THR A 245 -27.71 -10.00 -9.67
C THR A 245 -28.26 -11.38 -10.08
N ASN A 246 -27.42 -12.28 -10.60
CA ASN A 246 -27.87 -13.58 -11.10
C ASN A 246 -27.82 -14.70 -10.04
N TYR A 247 -26.85 -14.65 -9.13
CA TYR A 247 -26.56 -15.76 -8.20
C TYR A 247 -26.54 -15.34 -6.72
N GLY A 248 -26.81 -14.07 -6.41
CA GLY A 248 -26.86 -13.53 -5.05
C GLY A 248 -25.57 -13.73 -4.27
N VAL A 249 -25.72 -14.06 -2.99
CA VAL A 249 -24.60 -14.31 -2.05
C VAL A 249 -23.68 -15.44 -2.53
N LYS A 250 -24.24 -16.51 -3.12
CA LYS A 250 -23.45 -17.65 -3.60
C LYS A 250 -22.53 -17.24 -4.75
N GLY A 251 -23.01 -16.39 -5.67
CA GLY A 251 -22.21 -15.84 -6.75
C GLY A 251 -21.03 -15.04 -6.24
N LEU A 252 -21.26 -14.17 -5.25
CA LEU A 252 -20.20 -13.37 -4.64
C LEU A 252 -19.15 -14.23 -3.94
N ASN A 253 -19.56 -15.26 -3.21
CA ASN A 253 -18.64 -16.18 -2.54
C ASN A 253 -17.75 -16.91 -3.56
N VAL A 254 -18.33 -17.43 -4.65
CA VAL A 254 -17.55 -18.07 -5.73
C VAL A 254 -16.58 -17.08 -6.36
N LEU A 255 -17.03 -15.87 -6.69
CA LEU A 255 -16.19 -14.84 -7.27
C LEU A 255 -15.00 -14.51 -6.35
N SER A 256 -15.24 -14.34 -5.06
CA SER A 256 -14.20 -14.04 -4.08
C SER A 256 -13.11 -15.13 -4.00
N LEU A 257 -13.46 -16.40 -4.22
CA LEU A 257 -12.47 -17.48 -4.29
C LEU A 257 -11.55 -17.39 -5.51
N PHE A 258 -12.03 -16.89 -6.64
CA PHE A 258 -11.22 -16.82 -7.87
C PHE A 258 -10.35 -15.57 -7.93
N VAL A 259 -10.75 -14.49 -7.25
CA VAL A 259 -10.04 -13.20 -7.22
C VAL A 259 -8.59 -13.34 -6.76
N GLY A 260 -8.30 -14.26 -5.83
CA GLY A 260 -6.94 -14.44 -5.28
C GLY A 260 -5.86 -14.88 -6.28
N ILE A 261 -6.24 -15.30 -7.49
CA ILE A 261 -5.30 -15.57 -8.59
C ILE A 261 -4.68 -14.26 -9.12
N THR A 262 -5.42 -13.16 -8.99
CA THR A 262 -5.00 -11.82 -9.40
C THR A 262 -4.68 -10.94 -8.18
N ASP A 263 -4.32 -9.68 -8.39
CA ASP A 263 -4.29 -8.72 -7.29
C ASP A 263 -5.71 -8.55 -6.72
N ILE A 264 -5.85 -8.73 -5.40
CA ILE A 264 -7.16 -8.67 -4.73
C ILE A 264 -7.59 -7.24 -4.43
N ASP A 265 -6.68 -6.27 -4.47
CA ASP A 265 -6.98 -4.88 -4.10
C ASP A 265 -8.11 -4.25 -4.95
N PRO A 266 -8.14 -4.38 -6.29
CA PRO A 266 -9.24 -3.81 -7.10
C PRO A 266 -10.60 -4.41 -6.72
N PHE A 267 -10.65 -5.72 -6.46
CA PHE A 267 -11.88 -6.39 -6.03
C PHE A 267 -12.32 -5.93 -4.63
N LEU A 268 -11.40 -5.89 -3.66
CA LEU A 268 -11.72 -5.48 -2.29
C LEU A 268 -12.20 -4.03 -2.24
N ILE A 269 -11.53 -3.12 -2.96
CA ILE A 269 -11.95 -1.71 -3.00
C ILE A 269 -13.30 -1.57 -3.70
N ASN A 270 -13.60 -2.39 -4.71
CA ASN A 270 -14.93 -2.45 -5.30
C ASN A 270 -15.99 -2.89 -4.25
N LEU A 271 -15.69 -3.90 -3.41
CA LEU A 271 -16.58 -4.29 -2.31
C LEU A 271 -16.77 -3.18 -1.27
N PHE A 272 -15.71 -2.43 -0.95
CA PHE A 272 -15.77 -1.40 0.08
C PHE A 272 -16.53 -0.15 -0.38
N GLN A 273 -16.38 0.23 -1.64
CA GLN A 273 -17.02 1.42 -2.24
C GLN A 273 -18.40 1.15 -2.85
N GLY A 274 -18.66 -0.10 -3.24
CA GLY A 274 -19.88 -0.51 -3.91
C GLY A 274 -21.08 -0.55 -2.96
N LYS A 275 -22.19 0.05 -3.40
CA LYS A 275 -23.48 -0.09 -2.71
C LYS A 275 -24.21 -1.30 -3.28
N PHE A 276 -23.83 -2.48 -2.82
CA PHE A 276 -24.52 -3.71 -3.19
C PHE A 276 -25.72 -3.95 -2.27
N ALA A 277 -26.79 -4.55 -2.80
CA ALA A 277 -27.97 -4.94 -2.01
C ALA A 277 -27.69 -6.20 -1.16
N VAL A 278 -26.61 -6.17 -0.37
CA VAL A 278 -26.09 -7.30 0.39
C VAL A 278 -25.66 -6.80 1.77
N THR A 279 -25.83 -7.64 2.80
CA THR A 279 -25.49 -7.29 4.18
C THR A 279 -23.98 -7.10 4.37
N THR A 280 -23.61 -6.27 5.35
CA THR A 280 -22.22 -6.01 5.77
C THR A 280 -21.48 -7.32 6.08
N ASN A 281 -22.14 -8.30 6.72
CA ASN A 281 -21.52 -9.59 7.06
C ASN A 281 -21.13 -10.39 5.81
N VAL A 282 -21.94 -10.38 4.75
CA VAL A 282 -21.60 -11.09 3.51
C VAL A 282 -20.41 -10.43 2.81
N LEU A 283 -20.34 -9.10 2.79
CA LEU A 283 -19.17 -8.37 2.26
C LEU A 283 -17.91 -8.67 3.09
N ALA A 284 -18.05 -8.78 4.41
CA ALA A 284 -16.95 -9.16 5.32
C ALA A 284 -16.46 -10.60 5.03
N LEU A 285 -17.37 -11.55 4.84
CA LEU A 285 -17.03 -12.93 4.48
C LEU A 285 -16.38 -13.03 3.10
N ALA A 286 -16.91 -12.33 2.09
CA ALA A 286 -16.30 -12.27 0.75
C ALA A 286 -14.89 -11.67 0.79
N THR A 287 -14.66 -10.67 1.65
CA THR A 287 -13.33 -10.07 1.88
C THR A 287 -12.36 -11.10 2.46
N MET A 288 -12.77 -11.81 3.52
CA MET A 288 -11.94 -12.84 4.15
C MET A 288 -11.67 -14.02 3.19
N GLN A 289 -12.66 -14.43 2.41
CA GLN A 289 -12.55 -15.48 1.41
C GLN A 289 -11.59 -15.13 0.27
N ALA A 290 -11.62 -13.89 -0.23
CA ALA A 290 -10.65 -13.41 -1.21
C ALA A 290 -9.21 -13.40 -0.65
N ILE A 291 -9.06 -13.04 0.63
CA ILE A 291 -7.76 -13.09 1.31
C ILE A 291 -7.25 -14.53 1.46
N ILE A 292 -8.12 -15.48 1.85
CA ILE A 292 -7.77 -16.90 1.92
C ILE A 292 -7.27 -17.38 0.56
N SER A 293 -8.02 -17.07 -0.51
CA SER A 293 -7.63 -17.43 -1.89
C SER A 293 -6.26 -16.86 -2.25
N ASN A 294 -6.01 -15.57 -1.98
CA ASN A 294 -4.72 -14.95 -2.27
C ASN A 294 -3.56 -15.61 -1.50
N ASN A 295 -3.77 -15.98 -0.23
CA ASN A 295 -2.72 -16.65 0.55
C ASN A 295 -2.46 -18.07 0.05
N ILE A 296 -3.48 -18.79 -0.44
CA ILE A 296 -3.32 -20.08 -1.12
C ILE A 296 -2.47 -19.91 -2.38
N VAL A 297 -2.79 -18.92 -3.23
CA VAL A 297 -2.05 -18.64 -4.46
C VAL A 297 -0.60 -18.23 -4.17
N LYS A 298 -0.36 -17.41 -3.13
CA LYS A 298 1.00 -17.10 -2.66
C LYS A 298 1.76 -18.32 -2.17
N THR A 299 1.08 -19.24 -1.49
CA THR A 299 1.67 -20.52 -1.06
C THR A 299 2.10 -21.33 -2.28
N ILE A 300 1.27 -21.38 -3.33
CA ILE A 300 1.59 -22.02 -4.61
C ILE A 300 2.80 -21.35 -5.27
N TYR A 301 2.80 -20.02 -5.40
CA TYR A 301 3.95 -19.30 -5.97
C TYR A 301 5.24 -19.54 -5.20
N ALA A 302 5.19 -19.49 -3.87
CA ALA A 302 6.35 -19.79 -3.05
C ALA A 302 6.80 -21.25 -3.21
N ALA A 303 5.88 -22.22 -3.29
CA ALA A 303 6.22 -23.63 -3.47
C ALA A 303 6.97 -23.89 -4.79
N PHE A 304 6.57 -23.22 -5.89
CA PHE A 304 7.21 -23.41 -7.20
C PHE A 304 8.48 -22.58 -7.38
N LEU A 305 8.50 -21.34 -6.85
CA LEU A 305 9.56 -20.37 -7.13
C LEU A 305 10.65 -20.32 -6.06
N SER A 306 10.43 -20.81 -4.85
CA SER A 306 11.45 -20.79 -3.79
C SER A 306 12.45 -21.95 -3.85
N GLY A 307 13.62 -21.73 -3.23
CA GLY A 307 14.60 -22.77 -2.98
C GLY A 307 14.02 -23.88 -2.10
N LYS A 308 14.45 -25.14 -2.31
CA LYS A 308 13.87 -26.32 -1.64
C LYS A 308 13.83 -26.19 -0.12
N GLU A 309 14.82 -25.53 0.47
CA GLU A 309 14.95 -25.34 1.90
C GLU A 309 13.93 -24.35 2.51
N VAL A 310 13.44 -23.40 1.70
CA VAL A 310 12.53 -22.32 2.13
C VAL A 310 11.07 -22.76 2.06
N ARG A 311 10.75 -23.68 1.13
CA ARG A 311 9.39 -24.15 0.86
C ARG A 311 8.66 -24.63 2.11
N LYS A 312 9.32 -25.40 2.97
CA LYS A 312 8.70 -25.95 4.19
C LYS A 312 8.31 -24.85 5.17
N SER A 313 9.21 -23.90 5.43
CA SER A 313 8.96 -22.78 6.35
C SER A 313 7.85 -21.86 5.84
N VAL A 314 7.84 -21.58 4.53
CA VAL A 314 6.79 -20.75 3.92
C VAL A 314 5.45 -21.46 3.91
N PHE A 315 5.41 -22.75 3.57
CA PHE A 315 4.18 -23.54 3.60
C PHE A 315 3.58 -23.57 5.01
N LEU A 316 4.38 -23.92 6.03
CA LEU A 316 3.92 -23.91 7.42
C LEU A 316 3.42 -22.53 7.85
N GLY A 317 4.15 -21.47 7.50
CA GLY A 317 3.76 -20.10 7.83
C GLY A 317 2.42 -19.70 7.22
N PHE A 318 2.21 -19.97 5.93
CA PHE A 318 0.92 -19.71 5.29
C PHE A 318 -0.19 -20.63 5.79
N SER A 319 0.09 -21.89 6.13
CA SER A 319 -0.91 -22.79 6.71
C SER A 319 -1.47 -22.25 8.02
N VAL A 320 -0.62 -21.72 8.90
CA VAL A 320 -1.05 -21.07 10.15
C VAL A 320 -1.95 -19.87 9.87
N ILE A 321 -1.55 -19.02 8.93
CA ILE A 321 -2.29 -17.80 8.56
C ILE A 321 -3.64 -18.14 7.91
N ILE A 322 -3.68 -19.13 7.02
CA ILE A 322 -4.90 -19.58 6.34
C ILE A 322 -5.85 -20.21 7.37
N ALA A 323 -5.35 -21.07 8.26
CA ALA A 323 -6.16 -21.68 9.32
C ALA A 323 -6.76 -20.61 10.25
N ALA A 324 -5.97 -19.63 10.67
CA ALA A 324 -6.45 -18.50 11.48
C ALA A 324 -7.56 -17.71 10.76
N ASN A 325 -7.39 -17.44 9.46
CA ASN A 325 -8.39 -16.73 8.67
C ASN A 325 -9.70 -17.53 8.52
N ILE A 326 -9.61 -18.84 8.30
CA ILE A 326 -10.80 -19.72 8.24
C ILE A 326 -11.57 -19.69 9.56
N ILE A 327 -10.87 -19.76 10.69
CA ILE A 327 -11.49 -19.69 12.03
C ILE A 327 -12.18 -18.34 12.23
N LEU A 328 -11.53 -17.23 11.88
CA LEU A 328 -12.11 -15.89 11.98
C LEU A 328 -13.30 -15.69 11.04
N SER A 329 -13.24 -16.27 9.83
CA SER A 329 -14.34 -16.25 8.87
C SER A 329 -15.55 -17.02 9.41
N PHE A 330 -15.31 -18.17 10.06
CA PHE A 330 -16.36 -18.92 10.73
C PHE A 330 -16.97 -18.09 11.86
N LEU A 331 -16.16 -17.40 12.67
CA LEU A 331 -16.67 -16.54 13.75
C LEU A 331 -17.61 -15.46 13.21
N ILE A 332 -17.23 -14.76 12.12
CA ILE A 332 -18.06 -13.74 11.45
C ILE A 332 -19.36 -14.33 10.86
N TYR A 333 -19.36 -15.60 10.48
CA TYR A 333 -20.56 -16.25 9.95
C TYR A 333 -21.60 -16.53 11.03
N TYR A 334 -21.16 -16.86 12.25
CA TYR A 334 -22.04 -17.23 13.36
C TYR A 334 -22.39 -16.07 14.32
N PHE A 335 -21.56 -15.04 14.39
CA PHE A 335 -21.72 -13.87 15.26
C PHE A 335 -21.73 -12.58 14.43
#